data_AF-G9EM42-F1
#
_entry.id   AF-G9EM42-F1
#
_cell.length_a   1.000
_cell.length_b   1.000
_cell.length_c   1.000
_cell.angle_alpha   90.00
_cell.angle_beta   90.00
_cell.angle_gamma   90.00
#
_symmetry.space_group_name_H-M   'P 1'
#
loop_
_entity.id
_entity.type
_entity.pdbx_description
1 polymer ?
#
loop_
_entity_poly.entity_id
_entity_poly.type
_entity_poly.pdbx_seq_one_letter_code
_entity_poly.pdbx_strand_id
1 'polypeptide(L)'
;MHHPQKAGKTVVQEIPWWETERERLLGIAATHTPCYVYNSTIQIARAKQLLALEAIDNLFYAIKANPHPTILKTLEQEGIGFECVSMQELTRVLELFPNLDRT
;
A
#
# COMPACT_ATOMS: atom_id res chain seq x y z
N MET A 1 5.45 36.77 30.66
CA MET A 1 6.12 35.79 29.79
C MET A 1 5.28 35.66 28.53
N HIS A 2 5.81 36.04 27.37
CA HIS A 2 5.10 35.95 26.09
C HIS A 2 5.42 34.60 25.47
N HIS A 3 4.45 33.70 25.39
CA HIS A 3 4.60 32.44 24.66
C HIS A 3 4.44 32.74 23.16
N PRO A 4 5.47 32.50 22.32
CA PRO A 4 5.31 32.69 20.88
C PRO A 4 4.29 31.68 20.35
N GLN A 5 3.23 32.18 19.70
CA GLN A 5 2.31 31.33 18.95
C GLN A 5 3.05 30.73 17.76
N LYS A 6 3.10 29.40 17.68
CA LYS A 6 3.60 28.69 16.50
C LYS A 6 2.64 29.00 15.34
N ALA A 7 3.17 29.52 14.23
CA ALA A 7 2.43 29.65 13.00
C ALA A 7 1.82 28.29 12.61
N GLY A 8 0.50 28.25 12.44
CA GLY A 8 -0.20 27.03 12.01
C GLY A 8 0.30 26.64 10.62
N LYS A 9 0.81 25.42 10.46
CA LYS A 9 1.13 24.87 9.14
C LYS A 9 -0.18 24.72 8.37
N THR A 10 -0.34 25.45 7.27
CA THR A 10 -1.42 25.21 6.32
C THR A 10 -1.16 23.86 5.66
N VAL A 11 -1.92 22.83 6.06
CA VAL A 11 -1.89 21.53 5.41
C VAL A 11 -2.89 21.60 4.26
N VAL A 12 -2.40 21.54 3.02
CA VAL A 12 -3.27 21.29 1.87
C VAL A 12 -3.77 19.86 2.00
N GLN A 13 -5.06 19.70 2.27
CA GLN A 13 -5.66 18.38 2.37
C GLN A 13 -5.90 17.86 0.95
N GLU A 14 -5.13 16.85 0.54
CA GLU A 14 -5.38 16.17 -0.73
C GLU A 14 -6.77 15.52 -0.73
N ILE A 15 -7.49 15.64 -1.85
CA ILE A 15 -8.79 14.98 -2.03
C ILE A 15 -8.55 13.47 -2.00
N PRO A 16 -9.24 12.70 -1.13
CA PRO A 16 -9.12 11.25 -1.11
C PRO A 16 -9.51 10.64 -2.46
N TRP A 17 -8.75 9.65 -2.92
CA TRP A 17 -8.97 9.02 -4.23
C TRP A 17 -10.38 8.46 -4.46
N TRP A 18 -11.06 8.05 -3.40
CA TRP A 18 -12.40 7.47 -3.49
C TRP A 18 -13.45 8.54 -3.76
N GLU A 19 -13.18 9.81 -3.46
CA GLU A 19 -14.07 10.91 -3.83
C GLU A 19 -14.00 11.18 -5.33
N THR A 20 -12.79 11.17 -5.91
CA THR A 20 -12.60 11.34 -7.35
C THR A 20 -13.14 10.15 -8.15
N GLU A 21 -13.17 8.96 -7.56
CA GLU A 21 -13.64 7.71 -8.18
C GLU A 21 -15.07 7.31 -7.75
N ARG A 22 -15.83 8.24 -7.16
CA ARG A 22 -17.12 7.96 -6.50
C ARG A 22 -18.11 7.22 -7.39
N GLU A 23 -18.31 7.69 -8.63
CA GLU A 23 -19.28 7.09 -9.55
C GLU A 23 -18.94 5.63 -9.86
N ARG A 24 -17.66 5.34 -10.08
CA ARG A 24 -17.16 3.97 -10.32
C ARG A 24 -17.37 3.08 -9.11
N LEU A 25 -17.07 3.58 -7.91
CA LEU A 25 -17.26 2.86 -6.66
C LEU A 25 -18.74 2.55 -6.38
N LEU A 26 -19.64 3.49 -6.65
CA LEU A 26 -21.08 3.27 -6.55
C LEU A 26 -21.58 2.21 -7.54
N GLY A 27 -21.04 2.21 -8.77
CA GLY A 27 -21.33 1.17 -9.76
C GLY A 27 -20.92 -0.23 -9.30
N ILE A 28 -19.76 -0.36 -8.67
CA ILE A 28 -19.31 -1.63 -8.07
C ILE A 28 -20.23 -2.02 -6.90
N ALA A 29 -20.53 -1.07 -6.01
CA ALA A 29 -21.35 -1.33 -4.82
C ALA A 29 -22.78 -1.76 -5.17
N ALA A 30 -23.34 -1.25 -6.27
CA ALA A 30 -24.67 -1.64 -6.75
C ALA A 30 -24.77 -3.14 -7.10
N THR A 31 -23.64 -3.78 -7.38
CA THR A 31 -23.59 -5.18 -7.84
C THR A 31 -22.89 -6.13 -6.87
N HIS A 32 -22.02 -5.64 -5.98
CA HIS A 32 -21.11 -6.47 -5.18
C HIS A 32 -21.08 -6.14 -3.66
N THR A 33 -22.06 -5.41 -3.12
CA THR A 33 -22.01 -4.98 -1.71
C THR A 33 -22.30 -6.11 -0.70
N PRO A 34 -21.55 -6.21 0.43
CA PRO A 34 -20.38 -5.40 0.78
C PRO A 34 -19.10 -5.89 0.06
N CYS A 35 -18.27 -4.96 -0.42
CA CYS A 35 -16.97 -5.27 -1.05
C CYS A 35 -15.84 -4.34 -0.60
N TYR A 36 -14.62 -4.89 -0.51
CA TYR A 36 -13.40 -4.10 -0.41
C TYR A 36 -12.89 -3.74 -1.81
N VAL A 37 -12.48 -2.48 -2.00
CA VAL A 37 -11.85 -2.01 -3.25
C VAL A 37 -10.43 -1.54 -2.94
N TYR A 38 -9.46 -2.13 -3.61
CA TYR A 38 -8.06 -1.74 -3.54
C TYR A 38 -7.66 -0.98 -4.79
N ASN A 39 -6.99 0.15 -4.62
CA ASN A 39 -6.48 0.97 -5.73
C ASN A 39 -4.99 0.66 -5.94
N SER A 40 -4.64 -0.02 -7.03
CA SER A 40 -3.27 -0.40 -7.35
C SER A 40 -2.41 0.81 -7.76
N THR A 41 -2.98 1.81 -8.43
CA THR A 41 -2.27 3.03 -8.82
C THR A 41 -1.66 3.75 -7.62
N ILE A 42 -2.40 3.80 -6.50
CA ILE A 42 -1.90 4.39 -5.26
C ILE A 42 -0.81 3.52 -4.63
N GLN A 43 -0.99 2.20 -4.63
CA GLN A 43 0.03 1.27 -4.12
C GLN A 43 1.35 1.46 -4.88
N ILE A 44 1.30 1.50 -6.21
CA ILE A 44 2.45 1.74 -7.10
C ILE A 44 3.08 3.10 -6.81
N ALA A 45 2.29 4.17 -6.74
CA ALA A 45 2.81 5.51 -6.50
C ALA A 45 3.53 5.62 -5.14
N ARG A 46 2.96 5.02 -4.09
CA ARG A 46 3.57 5.00 -2.74
C ARG A 46 4.80 4.09 -2.68
N ALA A 47 4.76 2.93 -3.33
CA ALA A 47 5.93 2.05 -3.47
C ALA A 47 7.12 2.80 -4.08
N LYS A 48 6.91 3.45 -5.23
CA LYS A 48 7.94 4.25 -5.90
C LYS A 48 8.49 5.38 -5.04
N GLN A 49 7.61 6.08 -4.31
CA GLN A 49 8.05 7.15 -3.40
C GLN A 49 8.96 6.62 -2.28
N LEU A 50 8.65 5.45 -1.72
CA LEU A 50 9.46 4.85 -0.65
C LEU A 50 10.78 4.29 -1.18
N LEU A 51 10.76 3.64 -2.35
CA LEU A 51 11.96 3.10 -3.00
C LEU A 51 12.93 4.19 -3.47
N ALA A 52 12.45 5.41 -3.70
CA ALA A 52 13.29 6.55 -4.06
C ALA A 52 14.06 7.16 -2.85
N LEU A 53 13.85 6.67 -1.63
CA LEU A 53 14.53 7.18 -0.44
C LEU A 53 15.95 6.63 -0.36
N GLU A 54 16.95 7.49 -0.53
CA GLU A 54 18.39 7.11 -0.49
C GLU A 54 18.84 6.54 0.86
N ALA A 55 18.12 6.83 1.94
CA ALA A 55 18.43 6.36 3.29
C ALA A 55 17.92 4.93 3.59
N ILE A 56 17.32 4.25 2.62
CA ILE A 56 16.72 2.93 2.78
C ILE A 56 17.33 1.98 1.74
N ASP A 57 18.13 1.01 2.20
CA ASP A 57 18.74 0.02 1.31
C ASP A 57 17.73 -1.01 0.80
N ASN A 58 16.81 -1.45 1.68
CA ASN A 58 15.83 -2.49 1.39
C ASN A 58 14.47 -2.14 2.00
N LEU A 59 13.41 -2.42 1.25
CA LEU A 59 12.04 -2.17 1.66
C LEU A 59 11.23 -3.47 1.65
N PHE A 60 10.67 -3.82 2.81
CA PHE A 60 9.86 -5.02 3.00
C PHE A 60 8.44 -4.65 3.43
N TYR A 61 7.44 -5.18 2.72
CA TYR A 61 6.04 -5.05 3.07
C TYR A 61 5.66 -6.08 4.14
N ALA A 62 5.12 -5.61 5.27
CA ALA A 62 4.60 -6.46 6.32
C ALA A 62 3.27 -7.11 5.89
N ILE A 63 3.30 -8.40 5.56
CA ILE A 63 2.14 -9.10 4.97
C ILE A 63 0.91 -9.08 5.87
N LYS A 64 1.10 -9.15 7.20
CA LYS A 64 0.02 -9.05 8.20
C LYS A 64 -0.87 -7.81 8.04
N ALA A 65 -0.37 -6.75 7.39
CA ALA A 65 -1.17 -5.55 7.13
C ALA A 65 -2.29 -5.83 6.12
N ASN A 66 -1.98 -6.53 5.02
CA ASN A 66 -2.98 -7.01 4.07
C ASN A 66 -2.40 -8.13 3.16
N PRO A 67 -2.79 -9.40 3.36
CA PRO A 67 -2.24 -10.54 2.61
C PRO A 67 -2.96 -10.79 1.28
N HIS A 68 -3.68 -9.80 0.73
CA HIS A 68 -4.45 -9.98 -0.50
C HIS A 68 -3.53 -10.18 -1.72
N PRO A 69 -3.68 -11.26 -2.51
CA PRO A 69 -2.75 -11.61 -3.58
C PRO A 69 -2.47 -10.51 -4.60
N THR A 70 -3.48 -9.72 -4.98
CA THR A 70 -3.29 -8.60 -5.92
C THR A 70 -2.40 -7.51 -5.34
N ILE A 71 -2.50 -7.21 -4.04
CA ILE A 71 -1.63 -6.21 -3.40
C ILE A 71 -0.20 -6.72 -3.40
N LEU A 72 0.01 -7.96 -2.97
CA LEU A 72 1.34 -8.57 -2.95
C LEU A 72 1.95 -8.57 -4.36
N LYS A 73 1.20 -8.99 -5.39
CA LYS A 73 1.68 -8.96 -6.78
C LYS A 73 2.02 -7.55 -7.26
N THR A 74 1.21 -6.55 -6.91
CA THR A 74 1.50 -5.15 -7.26
C THR A 74 2.78 -4.68 -6.60
N LEU A 75 3.04 -5.03 -5.34
CA LEU A 75 4.25 -4.60 -4.63
C LEU A 75 5.50 -5.35 -5.11
N GLU A 76 5.39 -6.64 -5.40
CA GLU A 76 6.50 -7.44 -5.96
C GLU A 76 6.94 -6.90 -7.31
N GLN A 77 6.00 -6.51 -8.18
CA GLN A 77 6.29 -5.88 -9.48
C GLN A 77 7.05 -4.55 -9.35
N GLU A 78 6.88 -3.83 -8.24
CA GLU A 78 7.62 -2.61 -7.95
C GLU A 78 8.98 -2.89 -7.28
N GLY A 79 9.33 -4.15 -7.01
CA GLY A 79 10.59 -4.55 -6.39
C GLY A 79 10.59 -4.49 -4.87
N ILE A 80 9.41 -4.47 -4.23
CA ILE A 80 9.29 -4.50 -2.76
C ILE A 80 9.36 -5.95 -2.27
N GLY A 81 10.22 -6.21 -1.28
CA GLY A 81 10.31 -7.51 -0.60
C GLY A 81 9.16 -7.74 0.39
N PHE A 82 9.11 -8.93 1.00
CA PHE A 82 8.05 -9.28 1.96
C PHE A 82 8.59 -9.68 3.33
N GLU A 83 7.97 -9.13 4.36
CA GLU A 83 8.19 -9.50 5.77
C GLU A 83 7.06 -10.43 6.22
N CYS A 84 7.43 -11.59 6.77
CA CYS A 84 6.51 -12.63 7.23
C CYS A 84 6.75 -12.92 8.71
N VAL A 85 5.68 -12.88 9.53
CA VAL A 85 5.72 -13.22 10.96
C VAL A 85 5.07 -14.58 11.28
N SER A 86 4.62 -15.31 10.26
CA SER A 86 3.97 -16.61 10.41
C SER A 86 4.28 -17.57 9.26
N MET A 87 4.15 -18.87 9.52
CA MET A 87 4.29 -19.90 8.48
C MET A 87 3.26 -19.74 7.37
N GLN A 88 2.04 -19.30 7.69
CA GLN A 88 0.98 -19.09 6.71
C GLN A 88 1.32 -17.95 5.74
N GLU A 89 1.94 -16.88 6.23
CA GLU A 89 2.40 -15.78 5.37
C GLU A 89 3.55 -16.23 4.47
N LEU A 90 4.54 -16.94 5.04
CA LEU A 90 5.64 -17.50 4.25
C LEU A 90 5.13 -18.43 3.15
N THR A 91 4.25 -19.37 3.48
CA THR A 91 3.63 -20.26 2.50
C THR A 91 2.93 -19.47 1.40
N ARG A 92 2.16 -18.43 1.74
CA ARG A 92 1.49 -17.59 0.74
C ARG A 92 2.46 -16.90 -0.20
N VAL A 93 3.57 -16.36 0.31
CA VAL A 93 4.61 -15.74 -0.55
C VAL A 93 5.19 -16.77 -1.51
N LEU A 94 5.54 -17.96 -1.01
CA LEU A 94 6.14 -19.01 -1.83
C LEU A 94 5.17 -19.55 -2.89
N GLU A 95 3.87 -19.62 -2.58
CA GLU A 95 2.82 -19.98 -3.54
C GLU A 95 2.64 -18.93 -4.64
N LEU A 96 2.68 -17.63 -4.28
CA LEU A 96 2.49 -16.55 -5.24
C LEU A 96 3.74 -16.26 -6.07
N PHE A 97 4.92 -16.47 -5.49
CA PHE A 97 6.21 -16.07 -6.04
C PHE A 97 7.24 -17.22 -5.88
N PRO A 98 7.10 -18.32 -6.64
CA PRO A 98 7.95 -19.51 -6.47
C PRO A 98 9.43 -19.25 -6.76
N ASN A 99 9.72 -18.22 -7.57
CA ASN A 99 11.06 -17.82 -8.00
C ASN A 99 11.59 -16.58 -7.27
N LEU A 100 10.93 -16.13 -6.19
CA LEU A 100 11.38 -14.98 -5.42
C LEU A 100 12.76 -15.27 -4.81
N ASP A 101 13.66 -14.30 -4.94
CA ASP A 101 14.96 -14.36 -4.27
C ASP A 101 14.77 -14.33 -2.74
N ARG A 102 15.59 -15.12 -2.04
CA ARG A 102 15.48 -15.37 -0.60
C ARG A 102 16.71 -14.95 0.18
N THR A 103 17.73 -14.41 -0.51
CA THR A 103 18.97 -13.94 0.10
C THR A 103 18.89 -12.50 0.58
#